data_AF-A0A7K9KUY5-F1
#
_entry.id   AF-A0A7K9KUY5-F1
#
_cell.length_a   1.000
_cell.length_b   1.000
_cell.length_c   1.000
_cell.angle_alpha   90.00
_cell.angle_beta   90.00
_cell.angle_gamma   90.00
#
_symmetry.space_group_name_H-M   'P 1'
#
loop_
_entity.id
_entity.type
_entity.pdbx_description
1 polymer ?
#
loop_
_entity_poly.entity_id
_entity_poly.type
_entity_poly.pdbx_seq_one_letter_code
_entity_poly.pdbx_strand_id
1 'polypeptide(L)'
;MANHLRFVGRTVMVQNGNVEAAYGVLNRILAQDGVAEAVRRSRYYEKPCRARRRRAFEACRRVYSAEMARRIAFLARSSRQDPWLGC
;
A
#
# COMPACT_ATOMS: atom_id res chain seq x y z
N MET A 1 -1.92 -1.12 34.07
CA MET A 1 -3.07 -1.77 33.40
C MET A 1 -3.20 -1.23 31.99
N ALA A 2 -3.64 -2.01 31.01
CA ALA A 2 -3.83 -1.50 29.65
C ALA A 2 -5.09 -0.62 29.61
N ASN A 3 -4.97 0.62 29.11
CA ASN A 3 -6.09 1.58 29.05
C ASN A 3 -7.14 1.22 27.97
N HIS A 4 -6.97 0.13 27.23
CA HIS A 4 -7.80 -0.27 26.08
C HIS A 4 -8.21 -1.74 26.18
N LEU A 5 -9.36 -2.07 25.57
CA LEU A 5 -9.85 -3.44 25.44
C LEU A 5 -8.86 -4.32 24.65
N ARG A 6 -8.61 -5.53 25.14
CA ARG A 6 -7.73 -6.52 24.50
C ARG A 6 -8.47 -7.25 23.38
N PHE A 7 -7.74 -7.73 22.38
CA PHE A 7 -8.25 -8.54 21.27
C PHE A 7 -9.30 -7.86 20.37
N VAL A 8 -9.35 -6.52 20.37
CA VAL A 8 -10.23 -5.74 19.48
C VAL A 8 -9.46 -5.30 18.24
N GLY A 9 -8.33 -4.60 18.41
CA GLY A 9 -7.52 -4.10 17.30
C GLY A 9 -6.55 -5.14 16.75
N ARG A 10 -6.39 -5.18 15.42
CA ARG A 10 -5.38 -6.01 14.70
C ARG A 10 -5.44 -7.50 15.07
N THR A 11 -6.63 -7.98 15.42
CA THR A 11 -6.90 -9.38 15.77
C THR A 11 -7.64 -10.04 14.60
N VAL A 12 -7.22 -11.23 14.19
CA VAL A 12 -7.80 -11.96 13.05
C VAL A 12 -8.18 -13.36 13.51
N MET A 13 -9.41 -13.76 13.20
CA MET A 13 -9.90 -15.12 13.49
C MET A 13 -9.40 -16.10 12.44
N VAL A 14 -8.95 -17.28 12.87
CA VAL A 14 -8.49 -18.34 11.98
C VAL A 14 -9.70 -19.16 11.53
N GLN A 15 -9.95 -19.22 10.22
CA GLN A 15 -11.01 -20.05 9.65
C GLN A 15 -10.46 -21.42 9.27
N ASN A 16 -11.19 -22.48 9.62
CA ASN A 16 -10.89 -23.87 9.23
C ASN A 16 -9.46 -24.33 9.59
N GLY A 17 -8.87 -23.78 10.64
CA GLY A 17 -7.48 -24.08 11.05
C GLY A 17 -6.40 -23.56 10.08
N ASN A 18 -6.76 -22.79 9.05
CA ASN A 18 -5.79 -22.26 8.08
C ASN A 18 -5.09 -21.00 8.61
N VAL A 19 -4.01 -21.22 9.37
CA VAL A 19 -3.22 -20.17 10.01
C VAL A 19 -2.48 -19.31 8.97
N GLU A 20 -1.96 -19.92 7.91
CA GLU A 20 -1.22 -19.21 6.85
C GLU A 20 -2.08 -18.15 6.17
N ALA A 21 -3.33 -18.49 5.83
CA ALA A 21 -4.27 -17.54 5.26
C ALA A 21 -4.57 -16.38 6.23
N ALA A 22 -4.80 -16.69 7.51
CA ALA A 22 -5.05 -15.68 8.54
C ALA A 22 -3.85 -14.74 8.74
N TYR A 23 -2.63 -15.28 8.73
CA TYR A 23 -1.39 -14.51 8.84
C TYR A 23 -1.17 -13.61 7.62
N GLY A 24 -1.46 -14.11 6.42
CA GLY A 24 -1.42 -13.31 5.19
C GLY A 24 -2.39 -12.12 5.22
N VAL A 25 -3.61 -12.34 5.73
CA VAL A 25 -4.61 -11.28 5.95
C VAL A 25 -4.12 -10.28 6.98
N LEU A 26 -3.61 -10.74 8.12
CA LEU A 26 -3.07 -9.86 9.17
C LEU A 26 -1.94 -8.97 8.61
N ASN A 27 -1.00 -9.55 7.86
CA ASN A 27 0.10 -8.79 7.26
C ASN A 27 -0.40 -7.74 6.27
N ARG A 28 -1.43 -8.07 5.46
CA ARG A 28 -2.06 -7.12 4.55
C ARG A 28 -2.71 -5.95 5.30
N ILE A 29 -3.43 -6.21 6.39
CA ILE A 29 -4.04 -5.17 7.24
C ILE A 29 -2.94 -4.24 7.78
N LEU A 30 -1.86 -4.81 8.34
CA LEU A 30 -0.74 -4.02 8.87
C LEU A 30 -0.01 -3.20 7.81
N ALA A 31 0.05 -3.70 6.57
CA ALA A 31 0.66 -2.99 5.45
C ALA A 31 -0.24 -1.84 4.95
N GLN A 32 -1.55 -2.06 4.84
CA GLN A 32 -2.53 -1.04 4.45
C GLN A 32 -2.61 0.11 5.47
N ASP A 33 -2.60 -0.22 6.77
CA ASP A 33 -2.56 0.77 7.86
C ASP A 33 -1.20 1.49 7.95
N GLY A 34 -0.18 1.04 7.22
CA GLY A 34 1.17 1.61 7.25
C GLY A 34 1.96 1.31 8.52
N VAL A 35 1.47 0.41 9.40
CA VAL A 35 2.13 0.05 10.67
C VAL A 35 3.52 -0.54 10.42
N ALA A 36 3.65 -1.43 9.43
CA ALA A 36 4.93 -2.08 9.13
C ALA A 36 6.00 -1.07 8.65
N GLU A 37 5.60 -0.05 7.90
CA GLU A 37 6.49 1.05 7.49
C GLU A 37 6.83 1.96 8.67
N ALA A 38 5.84 2.29 9.51
CA ALA A 38 6.04 3.11 10.70
C ALA A 38 7.04 2.47 11.66
N VAL A 39 6.92 1.16 11.94
CA VAL A 39 7.84 0.40 12.79
C VAL A 39 9.26 0.38 12.22
N ARG A 40 9.41 0.17 10.90
CA ARG A 40 10.73 0.23 10.24
C ARG A 40 11.35 1.62 10.34
N ARG A 41 10.55 2.67 10.21
CA ARG A 41 11.00 4.07 10.31
C ARG A 41 11.33 4.46 11.75
N SER A 42 10.63 3.93 12.74
CA SER A 42 10.88 4.22 14.16
C SER A 42 12.10 3.50 14.72
N ARG A 43 12.71 2.56 13.97
CA ARG A 43 13.94 1.87 14.40
C ARG A 43 15.10 2.84 14.63
N TYR A 44 15.17 3.93 13.86
CA TYR A 44 16.19 4.96 14.00
C TYR A 44 15.56 6.35 13.91
N TYR A 45 16.12 7.31 14.64
CA TYR A 45 15.64 8.69 14.57
C TYR A 45 15.85 9.29 13.18
N GLU A 46 14.75 9.72 12.55
CA GLU A 46 14.77 10.48 11.30
C GLU A 46 14.75 11.98 11.60
N LYS A 47 15.80 12.70 11.19
CA LYS A 47 15.85 14.16 11.35
C LYS A 47 14.65 14.83 10.65
N PRO A 48 14.05 15.91 11.21
CA PRO A 48 12.85 16.55 10.65
C PRO A 48 13.00 17.03 9.20
N CYS A 49 14.20 17.48 8.81
CA CYS A 49 14.48 17.88 7.43
C CYS A 49 14.46 16.68 6.45
N ARG A 50 14.92 15.50 6.88
CA ARG A 50 14.88 14.26 6.08
C ARG A 50 13.45 13.75 5.95
N ALA A 51 12.69 13.75 7.06
CA ALA A 51 11.28 13.38 7.06
C ALA A 51 10.43 14.26 6.13
N ARG A 52 10.66 15.59 6.13
CA ARG A 52 9.99 16.52 5.21
C ARG A 52 10.31 16.23 3.75
N ARG A 53 11.58 16.02 3.41
CA ARG A 53 12.00 15.65 2.04
C ARG A 53 11.38 14.34 1.57
N ARG A 54 11.36 13.32 2.42
CA ARG A 54 10.72 12.03 2.12
C ARG A 54 9.23 12.20 1.86
N ARG A 55 8.50 12.89 2.75
CA ARG A 55 7.05 13.11 2.60
C ARG A 55 6.71 13.83 1.29
N ALA A 56 7.49 14.85 0.92
CA ALA A 56 7.34 15.54 -0.36
C ALA A 56 7.55 14.59 -1.55
N PHE A 57 8.62 13.80 -1.53
CA PHE A 57 8.89 12.80 -2.57
C PHE A 57 7.78 11.75 -2.68
N GLU A 58 7.32 11.18 -1.56
CA GLU A 58 6.23 10.19 -1.51
C GLU A 58 4.92 10.77 -2.06
N ALA A 59 4.61 12.03 -1.75
CA ALA A 59 3.44 12.72 -2.27
C ALA A 59 3.51 12.89 -3.79
N CYS A 60 4.62 13.44 -4.31
CA CYS A 60 4.82 13.63 -5.75
C CYS A 60 4.78 12.29 -6.51
N ARG A 61 5.43 11.26 -5.96
CA ARG A 61 5.41 9.90 -6.53
C ARG A 61 3.99 9.35 -6.60
N ARG A 62 3.18 9.54 -5.55
CA ARG A 62 1.77 9.08 -5.53
C ARG A 62 0.96 9.74 -6.63
N VAL A 63 1.08 11.06 -6.79
CA VAL A 63 0.39 11.81 -7.85
C VAL A 63 0.81 11.30 -9.23
N TYR A 64 2.11 11.20 -9.48
CA TYR A 64 2.63 10.70 -10.76
C TYR A 64 2.14 9.28 -11.08
N SER A 65 2.25 8.35 -10.14
CA SER A 65 1.81 6.97 -10.34
C SER A 65 0.30 6.89 -10.59
N ALA A 66 -0.51 7.70 -9.91
CA ALA A 66 -1.97 7.74 -10.12
C ALA A 66 -2.35 8.33 -11.50
N GLU A 67 -1.67 9.40 -11.94
CA GLU A 67 -1.87 10.00 -13.27
C GLU A 67 -1.42 9.04 -14.38
N MET A 68 -0.26 8.40 -14.22
CA MET A 68 0.25 7.45 -15.20
C MET A 68 -0.67 6.23 -15.32
N ALA A 69 -1.15 5.69 -14.20
CA ALA A 69 -2.11 4.59 -14.21
C ALA A 69 -3.43 4.98 -14.93
N ARG A 70 -3.91 6.22 -14.71
CA ARG A 70 -5.07 6.76 -15.43
C ARG A 70 -4.81 6.85 -16.94
N ARG A 71 -3.65 7.37 -17.35
CA ARG A 71 -3.27 7.45 -18.76
C ARG A 71 -3.20 6.06 -19.41
N ILE A 72 -2.57 5.10 -18.73
CA ILE A 72 -2.47 3.72 -19.22
C ILE A 72 -3.86 3.11 -19.39
N ALA A 73 -4.72 3.22 -18.39
CA ALA A 73 -6.09 2.69 -18.46
C ALA A 73 -6.90 3.33 -19.60
N PHE A 74 -6.71 4.63 -19.85
CA PHE A 74 -7.32 5.32 -20.98
C PHE A 74 -6.84 4.79 -22.33
N LEU A 75 -5.51 4.68 -22.52
CA LEU A 75 -4.89 4.21 -23.77
C LEU A 75 -5.04 2.69 -23.99
N ALA A 76 -5.25 1.91 -22.94
CA ALA A 76 -5.50 0.48 -23.05
C ALA A 76 -6.76 0.17 -23.89
N ARG A 77 -7.70 1.12 -24.01
CA ARG A 77 -8.85 0.96 -24.92
C ARG A 77 -8.45 0.91 -26.40
N SER A 78 -7.35 1.59 -26.75
CA SER A 78 -6.81 1.62 -28.11
C SER A 78 -5.79 0.52 -28.39
N SER A 79 -5.45 -0.34 -27.42
CA SER A 79 -4.55 -1.49 -27.64
C SER A 79 -5.29 -2.64 -28.31
N ARG A 80 -5.80 -2.39 -29.53
CA ARG A 80 -6.40 -3.37 -30.43
C ARG A 80 -5.54 -3.50 -31.68
N GLN A 81 -5.74 -4.57 -32.44
CA GLN A 81 -5.08 -4.71 -33.74
C GLN A 81 -5.45 -3.53 -34.64
N ASP A 82 -4.50 -3.09 -35.46
CA ASP A 82 -4.70 -1.98 -36.36
C ASP A 82 -5.89 -2.26 -37.29
N PRO A 83 -6.94 -1.41 -37.27
CA PRO A 83 -8.08 -1.59 -38.17
C PRO A 83 -7.73 -1.35 -39.65
N TRP A 84 -6.60 -0.71 -39.97
CA TRP A 84 -6.23 -0.32 -41.33
C TRP A 84 -4.96 -1.01 -41.82
N LEU A 85 -4.90 -2.34 -41.68
CA LEU A 85 -3.79 -3.14 -42.19
C LEU A 85 -3.60 -2.96 -43.70
N GLY A 86 -2.50 -2.30 -44.09
CA GLY A 86 -2.09 -2.14 -45.49
C GLY A 86 -2.53 -0.84 -46.17
N CYS A 87 -3.08 0.13 -45.42
CA CYS A 87 -3.24 1.52 -45.85
C CYS A 87 -2.20 2.42 -45.17
#